data_AF-A0A1G8IZZ5-F1
#
_entry.id   AF-A0A1G8IZZ5-F1
#
_cell.length_a   1.000
_cell.length_b   1.000
_cell.length_c   1.000
_cell.angle_alpha   90.00
_cell.angle_beta   90.00
_cell.angle_gamma   90.00
#
_symmetry.space_group_name_H-M   'P 1'
#
loop_
_entity.id
_entity.type
_entity.pdbx_description
1 polymer ?
#
loop_
_entity_poly.entity_id
_entity_poly.type
_entity_poly.pdbx_seq_one_letter_code
_entity_poly.pdbx_strand_id
1 'polypeptide(L)'
;MLRWDRFAERRMRKAELDGTLRGLAGEGEPLPEHPEHAHIDPGTAIAYRIMAESGALPREVALHKRIAELHEIYAAETNPERRREIMAELADVEMRHAMEQEARKRFIG
;
A
#
# COMPACT_ATOMS: atom_id res chain seq x y z
N MET A 1 13.23 -2.61 32.39
CA MET A 1 12.92 -3.43 31.20
C MET A 1 11.48 -3.89 31.31
N LEU A 2 10.65 -3.56 30.31
CA LEU A 2 9.22 -3.83 30.33
C LEU A 2 8.97 -5.34 30.19
N ARG A 3 7.80 -5.81 30.64
CA ARG A 3 7.43 -7.24 30.57
C ARG A 3 7.40 -7.75 29.12
N TRP A 4 7.09 -6.87 28.18
CA TRP A 4 6.99 -7.15 26.75
C TRP A 4 8.35 -7.47 26.11
N ASP A 5 9.41 -6.74 26.49
CA ASP A 5 10.77 -6.95 25.98
C ASP A 5 11.24 -8.39 26.23
N ARG A 6 11.03 -8.91 27.45
CA ARG A 6 11.39 -10.30 27.80
C ARG A 6 10.56 -11.35 27.09
N PHE A 7 9.33 -11.01 26.71
CA PHE A 7 8.48 -11.91 25.92
C PHE A 7 8.93 -11.94 24.46
N ALA A 8 9.18 -10.78 23.86
CA ALA A 8 9.70 -10.64 22.50
C ALA A 8 11.04 -11.36 22.34
N GLU A 9 11.99 -11.11 23.24
CA GLU A 9 13.32 -11.74 23.24
C GLU A 9 13.25 -13.28 23.24
N ARG A 10 12.36 -13.85 24.08
CA ARG A 10 12.18 -15.32 24.13
C ARG A 10 11.59 -15.89 22.85
N ARG A 11 10.70 -15.15 22.18
CA ARG A 11 10.13 -15.57 20.90
C ARG A 11 11.16 -15.51 19.78
N MET A 12 11.97 -14.45 19.74
CA MET A 12 13.07 -14.29 18.79
C MET A 12 14.09 -15.43 18.91
N ARG A 13 14.60 -15.69 20.12
CA ARG A 13 15.57 -16.78 20.35
C ARG A 13 15.03 -18.15 19.98
N LYS A 14 13.74 -18.41 20.24
CA LYS A 14 13.11 -19.66 19.81
C LYS A 14 13.11 -19.78 18.29
N ALA A 15 12.71 -18.73 17.57
CA ALA A 15 12.69 -18.72 16.10
C ALA A 15 14.10 -18.88 15.49
N GLU A 16 15.13 -18.29 16.11
CA GLU A 16 16.53 -18.50 15.72
C GLU A 16 16.95 -19.97 15.87
N LEU A 17 16.65 -20.58 17.01
CA LEU A 17 16.99 -21.99 17.30
C LEU A 17 16.24 -22.96 16.39
N ASP A 18 14.96 -22.69 16.13
CA ASP A 18 14.10 -23.49 15.25
C ASP A 18 14.46 -23.26 13.76
N GLY A 19 15.39 -22.36 13.46
CA GLY A 19 15.86 -22.06 12.10
C GLY A 19 14.85 -21.33 11.22
N THR A 20 13.72 -20.88 11.77
CA THR A 20 12.64 -20.23 11.00
C THR A 20 12.98 -18.83 10.51
N LEU A 21 14.09 -18.26 10.98
CA LEU A 21 14.64 -16.98 10.52
C LEU A 21 15.69 -17.14 9.40
N ARG A 22 15.90 -18.36 8.86
CA ARG A 22 16.82 -18.66 7.76
C ARG A 22 16.05 -19.18 6.54
N GLY A 23 16.60 -18.98 5.35
CA GLY A 23 15.95 -19.27 4.07
C GLY A 23 14.74 -18.38 3.78
N LEU A 24 14.67 -17.17 4.34
CA LEU A 24 13.53 -16.27 4.12
C LEU A 24 13.54 -15.71 2.69
N ALA A 25 12.35 -15.43 2.16
CA ALA A 25 12.23 -14.78 0.87
C ALA A 25 12.92 -13.40 0.89
N GLY A 26 13.95 -13.22 0.06
CA GLY A 26 14.76 -12.01 0.03
C GLY A 26 15.88 -11.96 1.08
N GLU A 27 16.24 -13.08 1.72
CA GLU A 27 17.37 -13.11 2.65
C GLU A 27 18.70 -12.76 1.94
N GLY A 28 19.40 -11.76 2.48
CA GLY A 28 20.65 -11.25 1.91
C GLY A 28 20.48 -10.21 0.80
N GLU A 29 19.26 -10.02 0.30
CA GLU A 29 18.94 -9.01 -0.70
C GLU A 29 18.69 -7.64 -0.05
N PRO A 30 18.95 -6.53 -0.76
CA PRO A 30 18.54 -5.21 -0.28
C PRO A 30 17.03 -5.15 -0.09
N LEU A 31 16.59 -4.38 0.91
CA LEU A 31 15.17 -4.14 1.13
C LEU A 31 14.57 -3.53 -0.15
N PRO A 32 13.42 -4.04 -0.62
CA PRO A 32 12.77 -3.47 -1.79
C PRO A 32 12.43 -2.00 -1.54
N GLU A 33 12.67 -1.16 -2.54
CA GLU A 33 12.23 0.23 -2.48
C GLU A 33 10.71 0.26 -2.52
N HIS A 34 10.11 1.05 -1.64
CA HIS A 34 8.67 1.26 -1.55
C HIS A 34 8.35 2.74 -1.84
N PRO A 35 8.62 3.24 -3.06
CA PRO A 35 8.38 4.64 -3.41
C PRO A 35 6.92 5.05 -3.22
N GLU A 36 5.97 4.12 -3.39
CA GLU A 36 4.54 4.33 -3.18
C GLU A 36 4.15 4.56 -1.70
N HIS A 37 5.02 4.18 -0.76
CA HIS A 37 4.81 4.36 0.69
C HIS A 37 5.61 5.53 1.28
N ALA A 38 6.45 6.20 0.49
CA ALA A 38 7.35 7.26 0.96
C ALA A 38 6.63 8.47 1.58
N HIS A 39 5.35 8.66 1.27
CA HIS A 39 4.52 9.76 1.76
C HIS A 39 3.42 9.31 2.74
N ILE A 40 3.41 8.04 3.14
CA ILE A 40 2.43 7.45 4.04
C ILE A 40 3.09 7.24 5.40
N ASP A 41 2.33 7.37 6.50
CA ASP A 41 2.91 7.04 7.80
C ASP A 41 3.33 5.55 7.86
N PRO A 42 4.42 5.21 8.57
CA PRO A 42 4.93 3.84 8.60
C PRO A 42 3.91 2.80 9.10
N GLY A 43 3.00 3.19 9.99
CA GLY A 43 1.97 2.29 10.52
C GLY A 43 0.96 1.92 9.44
N THR A 44 0.49 2.89 8.66
CA THR A 44 -0.41 2.65 7.53
C THR A 44 0.28 1.88 6.40
N ALA A 45 1.56 2.16 6.11
CA ALA A 45 2.32 1.40 5.12
C ALA A 45 2.45 -0.09 5.49
N ILE A 46 2.73 -0.39 6.76
CA ILE A 46 2.76 -1.77 7.27
C ILE A 46 1.37 -2.41 7.18
N ALA A 47 0.31 -1.67 7.52
CA ALA A 47 -1.06 -2.17 7.44
C ALA A 47 -1.45 -2.55 6.00
N TYR A 48 -1.14 -1.70 5.01
CA TYR A 48 -1.37 -2.02 3.60
C TYR A 48 -0.54 -3.20 3.13
N ARG A 49 0.70 -3.34 3.58
CA ARG A 49 1.55 -4.49 3.25
C ARG A 49 0.97 -5.80 3.79
N ILE A 50 0.53 -5.83 5.05
CA ILE A 50 -0.13 -6.99 5.64
C ILE A 50 -1.41 -7.33 4.88
N MET A 51 -2.20 -6.32 4.47
CA MET A 51 -3.39 -6.52 3.63
C MET A 51 -3.02 -7.06 2.24
N ALA A 52 -1.98 -6.55 1.60
CA ALA A 52 -1.51 -7.01 0.31
C ALA A 52 -1.02 -8.47 0.36
N GLU A 53 -0.21 -8.82 1.36
CA GLU A 53 0.31 -10.16 1.59
C GLU A 53 -0.81 -11.18 1.91
N SER A 54 -1.93 -10.72 2.48
CA SER A 54 -3.12 -11.55 2.76
C SER A 54 -4.18 -11.53 1.63
N GLY A 55 -3.92 -10.83 0.52
CA GLY A 55 -4.85 -10.72 -0.61
C GLY A 55 -6.06 -9.80 -0.35
N ALA A 56 -6.03 -9.01 0.73
CA ALA A 56 -7.08 -8.10 1.17
C ALA A 56 -6.76 -6.63 0.86
N LEU A 57 -5.95 -6.34 -0.16
CA LEU A 57 -5.57 -4.97 -0.50
C LEU A 57 -6.81 -4.09 -0.78
N PRO A 58 -6.96 -2.93 -0.14
CA PRO A 58 -8.10 -2.05 -0.36
C PRO A 58 -8.19 -1.59 -1.82
N ARG A 59 -9.43 -1.49 -2.33
CA ARG A 59 -9.72 -1.03 -3.70
C ARG A 59 -9.14 0.35 -4.00
N GLU A 60 -8.97 1.19 -2.98
CA GLU A 60 -8.37 2.52 -3.09
C GLU A 60 -6.97 2.50 -3.73
N VAL A 61 -6.16 1.45 -3.52
CA VAL A 61 -4.80 1.40 -4.09
C VAL A 61 -4.84 1.24 -5.61
N ALA A 62 -5.76 0.42 -6.12
CA ALA A 62 -5.96 0.27 -7.56
C ALA A 62 -6.52 1.55 -8.19
N LEU A 63 -7.44 2.23 -7.49
CA LEU A 63 -8.00 3.50 -7.95
C LEU A 63 -6.96 4.62 -7.97
N HIS A 64 -6.07 4.69 -6.96
CA HIS A 64 -4.98 5.66 -6.92
C HIS A 64 -4.01 5.48 -8.10
N LYS A 65 -3.64 4.24 -8.42
CA LYS A 65 -2.82 3.94 -9.61
C LYS A 65 -3.52 4.38 -10.89
N ARG A 66 -4.83 4.10 -11.01
CA ARG A 66 -5.62 4.51 -12.18
C ARG A 66 -5.69 6.03 -12.34
N ILE A 67 -5.81 6.78 -11.24
CA ILE A 67 -5.76 8.26 -11.26
C ILE A 67 -4.43 8.73 -11.82
N ALA A 68 -3.30 8.20 -11.33
CA ALA A 68 -1.98 8.56 -11.83
C ALA A 68 -1.81 8.28 -13.33
N GLU A 69 -2.25 7.10 -13.80
CA GLU A 69 -2.27 6.76 -15.23
C GLU A 69 -3.10 7.75 -16.06
N LEU A 70 -4.30 8.10 -15.60
CA LEU A 70 -5.18 9.03 -16.31
C LEU A 70 -4.59 10.44 -16.37
N HIS A 71 -3.86 10.89 -15.35
CA HIS A 71 -3.11 12.14 -15.40
C HIS A 71 -2.02 12.12 -16.47
N GLU A 72 -1.26 11.02 -16.59
CA GLU A 72 -0.24 10.90 -17.65
C GLU A 72 -0.87 10.88 -19.05
N ILE A 73 -1.94 10.11 -19.22
CA ILE A 73 -2.69 10.05 -20.48
C ILE A 73 -3.24 11.44 -20.83
N TYR A 74 -3.82 12.16 -19.86
CA TYR A 74 -4.33 13.51 -20.07
C TYR A 74 -3.24 14.51 -20.47
N ALA A 75 -2.05 14.39 -19.87
CA ALA A 75 -0.91 15.27 -20.16
C ALA A 75 -0.34 15.01 -21.57
N ALA A 76 -0.38 13.77 -22.04
CA ALA A 76 0.07 13.39 -23.38
C ALA A 76 -0.98 13.64 -24.48
N GLU A 77 -2.26 13.75 -24.11
CA GLU A 77 -3.36 13.92 -25.07
C GLU A 77 -3.45 15.38 -25.59
N THR A 78 -3.61 15.52 -26.91
CA THR A 78 -3.68 16.81 -27.60
C THR A 78 -5.07 17.09 -28.16
N ASN A 79 -5.88 16.05 -28.38
CA ASN A 79 -7.24 16.19 -28.89
C ASN A 79 -8.19 16.72 -27.79
N PRO A 80 -8.86 17.86 -28.00
CA PRO A 80 -9.71 18.49 -26.99
C PRO A 80 -10.93 17.66 -26.58
N GLU A 81 -11.52 16.88 -27.48
CA GLU A 81 -12.67 16.02 -27.14
C GLU A 81 -12.22 14.80 -26.33
N ARG A 82 -11.08 14.19 -26.70
CA ARG A 82 -10.48 13.11 -25.89
C ARG A 82 -10.06 13.60 -24.51
N ARG A 83 -9.51 14.81 -24.40
CA ARG A 83 -9.19 15.42 -23.10
C ARG A 83 -10.43 15.60 -22.22
N ARG A 84 -11.59 15.93 -22.79
CA ARG A 84 -12.85 16.00 -22.03
C ARG A 84 -13.29 14.62 -21.55
N GLU A 85 -13.20 13.60 -22.40
CA GLU A 85 -13.51 12.21 -22.02
C GLU A 85 -12.62 11.73 -20.88
N ILE A 86 -11.30 11.95 -20.99
CA ILE A 86 -10.33 11.58 -19.94
C ILE A 86 -10.61 12.33 -18.63
N MET A 87 -10.98 13.62 -18.70
CA MET A 87 -11.35 14.40 -17.51
C MET A 87 -12.63 13.88 -16.84
N ALA A 88 -13.61 13.43 -17.63
CA ALA A 88 -14.82 12.82 -17.08
C ALA A 88 -14.51 11.47 -16.40
N GLU A 89 -13.63 10.67 -17.00
CA GLU A 89 -13.16 9.42 -16.38
C GLU A 89 -12.37 9.70 -15.10
N LEU A 90 -11.46 10.68 -15.11
CA LEU A 90 -10.69 11.09 -13.95
C LEU A 90 -11.61 11.46 -12.77
N ALA A 91 -12.64 12.27 -13.02
CA ALA A 91 -13.61 12.69 -12.00
C ALA A 91 -14.38 11.50 -11.38
N ASP A 92 -14.79 10.52 -12.19
CA ASP A 92 -15.47 9.31 -11.68
C ASP A 92 -14.53 8.44 -10.83
N VAL A 93 -13.28 8.26 -11.27
CA VAL A 93 -12.28 7.47 -10.52
C VAL A 93 -11.89 8.18 -9.21
N GLU A 94 -11.71 9.50 -9.23
CA GLU A 94 -11.44 10.31 -8.03
C GLU A 94 -12.58 10.23 -7.01
N MET A 95 -13.83 10.33 -7.47
CA MET A 95 -15.01 10.17 -6.61
C MET A 95 -15.02 8.80 -5.92
N ARG A 96 -14.79 7.72 -6.68
CA ARG A 96 -14.74 6.36 -6.13
C ARG A 96 -13.58 6.19 -5.15
N HIS A 97 -12.41 6.75 -5.47
CA HIS A 97 -11.25 6.71 -4.58
C HIS A 97 -11.57 7.39 -3.23
N ALA A 98 -12.24 8.55 -3.25
CA ALA A 98 -12.65 9.25 -2.05
C ALA A 98 -13.64 8.42 -1.19
N MET A 99 -14.61 7.75 -1.81
CA MET A 99 -15.56 6.88 -1.12
C MET A 99 -14.87 5.71 -0.42
N GLU A 100 -13.91 5.05 -1.08
CA GLU A 100 -13.15 3.95 -0.50
C GLU A 100 -12.25 4.41 0.66
N GLN A 101 -11.60 5.57 0.52
CA GLN A 101 -10.82 6.19 1.61
C GLN A 101 -11.69 6.49 2.83
N GLU A 102 -12.92 6.96 2.62
CA GLU A 102 -13.85 7.24 3.71
C GLU A 102 -14.34 5.94 4.38
N ALA A 103 -14.63 4.90 3.59
CA ALA A 103 -14.99 3.57 4.10
C ALA A 103 -13.86 2.97 4.96
N ARG A 104 -12.60 3.09 4.52
CA ARG A 104 -11.44 2.66 5.32
C ARG A 104 -11.33 3.42 6.63
N LYS A 105 -11.45 4.76 6.59
CA LYS A 105 -11.41 5.59 7.80
C LYS A 105 -12.49 5.18 8.81
N ARG A 106 -13.70 4.87 8.35
CA ARG A 106 -14.81 4.37 9.19
C ARG A 106 -14.59 2.95 9.72
N PHE A 107 -13.78 2.14 9.05
CA PHE A 107 -13.47 0.78 9.51
C PHE A 107 -12.37 0.78 10.58
N ILE A 108 -11.38 1.68 10.45
CA ILE A 108 -10.22 1.76 11.36
C ILE A 108 -10.49 2.65 12.59
N GLY A 109 -11.31 3.71 12.42
CA GLY A 109 -11.70 4.62 13.50
C GLY A 109 -12.97 4.18 14.23
#